data_AF-A0A0F8XSV0-F1
#
_entry.id   AF-A0A0F8XSV0-F1
#
_cell.length_a   1.000
_cell.length_b   1.000
_cell.length_c   1.000
_cell.angle_alpha   90.00
_cell.angle_beta   90.00
_cell.angle_gamma   90.00
#
_symmetry.space_group_name_H-M   'P 1'
#
loop_
_entity.id
_entity.type
_entity.pdbx_description
1 polymer ?
#
loop_
_entity_poly.entity_id
_entity_poly.type
_entity_poly.pdbx_seq_one_letter_code
_entity_poly.pdbx_strand_id
1 'polypeptide(L)'
;MAEGLKRVGRFSIDYRMIEDNPQMVLLMLSGKLIIRAEARHEIAAIEYHAYCDDFDEVEPGQQIPEYVAEFSQEHVSGDDVVRVISVFQRWVRIIE
;
A
#
# COMPACT_ATOMS: atom_id res chain seq x y z
N MET A 1 -8.68 28.18 9.95
CA MET A 1 -8.21 27.63 8.66
C MET A 1 -8.94 26.33 8.47
N ALA A 2 -9.64 26.11 7.36
CA ALA A 2 -10.21 24.80 7.09
C ALA A 2 -9.03 23.86 6.84
N GLU A 3 -8.76 22.96 7.78
CA GLU A 3 -7.82 21.87 7.52
C GLU A 3 -8.46 21.00 6.44
N GLY A 4 -7.88 21.04 5.24
CA GLY A 4 -8.34 20.19 4.14
C GLY A 4 -8.26 18.72 4.54
N LEU A 5 -9.24 17.95 4.10
CA LEU A 5 -9.24 16.51 4.30
C LEU A 5 -7.95 15.91 3.74
N LYS A 6 -7.36 14.98 4.50
CA LYS A 6 -6.10 14.34 4.10
C LYS A 6 -6.38 12.88 3.76
N ARG A 7 -5.85 12.44 2.62
CA ARG A 7 -5.90 11.03 2.19
C ARG A 7 -4.77 10.26 2.86
N VAL A 8 -4.98 9.87 4.11
CA VAL A 8 -3.98 9.23 4.97
C VAL A 8 -4.43 7.84 5.36
N GLY A 9 -3.49 6.91 5.35
CA GLY A 9 -3.72 5.52 5.74
C GLY A 9 -2.50 4.93 6.41
N ARG A 10 -2.72 3.81 7.11
CA ARG A 10 -1.66 2.95 7.62
C ARG A 10 -1.72 1.57 6.99
N PHE A 11 -0.56 0.95 6.81
CA PHE A 11 -0.43 -0.41 6.28
C PHE A 11 0.85 -1.04 6.79
N SER A 12 0.91 -2.37 6.83
CA SER A 12 2.10 -3.11 7.26
C SER A 12 2.70 -3.91 6.11
N ILE A 13 4.03 -3.96 6.02
CA ILE A 13 4.76 -4.86 5.13
C ILE A 13 5.62 -5.78 5.99
N ASP A 14 5.41 -7.09 5.84
CA ASP A 14 6.18 -8.08 6.59
C ASP A 14 7.64 -8.14 6.12
N TYR A 15 8.55 -8.51 7.03
CA TYR A 15 9.97 -8.57 6.71
C TYR A 15 10.29 -9.58 5.61
N ARG A 16 9.54 -10.70 5.53
CA ARG A 16 9.77 -11.72 4.52
C ARG A 16 9.46 -11.18 3.12
N MET A 17 8.39 -10.40 2.96
CA MET A 17 8.05 -9.76 1.70
C MET A 17 9.11 -8.76 1.26
N ILE A 18 9.71 -8.03 2.20
CA ILE A 18 10.84 -7.11 1.92
C ILE A 18 12.07 -7.88 1.44
N GLU A 19 12.38 -9.02 2.06
CA GLU A 19 13.53 -9.86 1.71
C GLU A 19 13.32 -10.64 0.41
N ASP A 20 12.17 -11.29 0.27
CA ASP A 20 11.85 -12.21 -0.83
C ASP A 20 11.46 -11.46 -2.11
N ASN A 21 10.77 -10.31 -1.98
CA ASN A 21 10.23 -9.56 -3.11
C ASN A 21 10.39 -8.04 -2.97
N PRO A 22 11.62 -7.51 -2.85
CA PRO A 22 11.87 -6.08 -2.64
C PRO A 22 11.32 -5.20 -3.77
N GLN A 23 11.24 -5.71 -5.00
CA GLN A 23 10.65 -4.98 -6.14
C GLN A 23 9.15 -4.73 -5.95
N MET A 24 8.44 -5.70 -5.39
CA MET A 24 7.02 -5.53 -5.08
C MET A 24 6.83 -4.53 -3.95
N VAL A 25 7.70 -4.54 -2.93
CA VAL A 25 7.68 -3.54 -1.86
C VAL A 25 7.96 -2.14 -2.40
N LEU A 26 8.92 -1.97 -3.33
CA LEU A 26 9.14 -0.68 -3.98
C LEU A 26 7.91 -0.21 -4.75
N LEU A 27 7.22 -1.12 -5.45
CA LEU A 27 5.96 -0.80 -6.11
C LEU A 27 4.89 -0.38 -5.09
N MET A 28 4.78 -1.10 -3.96
CA MET A 28 3.85 -0.75 -2.87
C MET A 28 4.06 0.65 -2.34
N LEU A 29 5.31 1.04 -2.16
CA LEU A 29 5.71 2.34 -1.60
C LEU A 29 5.70 3.45 -2.66
N SER A 30 5.65 3.11 -3.95
CA SER A 30 5.55 4.07 -5.04
C SER A 30 4.28 4.90 -4.94
N GLY A 31 4.39 6.20 -5.23
CA GLY A 31 3.26 7.15 -5.14
C GLY A 31 2.78 7.43 -3.71
N LYS A 32 3.57 7.09 -2.68
CA LYS A 32 3.23 7.34 -1.27
C LYS A 32 4.19 8.31 -0.63
N LEU A 33 3.66 9.32 0.05
CA LEU A 33 4.44 10.15 0.93
C LEU A 33 4.45 9.52 2.33
N ILE A 34 5.51 8.78 2.64
CA ILE A 34 5.69 8.14 3.95
C ILE A 34 5.97 9.22 4.99
N ILE A 35 5.14 9.28 6.03
CA ILE A 35 5.29 10.23 7.14
C ILE A 35 5.80 9.55 8.42
N ARG A 36 5.59 8.24 8.55
CA ARG A 36 6.08 7.44 9.67
C ARG A 36 6.29 5.99 9.22
N ALA A 37 7.34 5.38 9.75
CA ALA A 37 7.63 3.96 9.58
C ALA A 37 8.12 3.40 10.93
N GLU A 38 7.52 2.30 11.38
CA GLU A 38 7.80 1.69 12.68
C GLU A 38 8.01 0.19 12.53
N ALA A 39 9.11 -0.30 13.09
CA ALA A 39 9.33 -1.73 13.25
C ALA A 39 8.38 -2.28 14.31
N ARG A 40 7.53 -3.23 13.90
CA ARG A 40 6.60 -3.97 14.76
C ARG A 40 7.13 -5.40 14.92
N HIS A 41 8.00 -5.59 15.91
CA HIS A 41 8.69 -6.88 16.12
C HIS A 41 7.74 -8.02 16.48
N GLU A 42 6.62 -7.72 17.13
CA GLU A 42 5.59 -8.68 17.54
C GLU A 42 4.89 -9.36 16.35
N ILE A 43 4.80 -8.66 15.22
CA ILE A 43 4.21 -9.18 13.96
C ILE A 43 5.25 -9.33 12.83
N ALA A 44 6.54 -9.16 13.13
CA ALA A 44 7.63 -9.23 12.17
C ALA A 44 7.39 -8.38 10.90
N ALA A 45 6.98 -7.12 11.08
CA ALA A 45 6.64 -6.22 9.99
C ALA A 45 7.10 -4.77 10.25
N ILE A 46 7.08 -3.95 9.21
CA ILE A 46 7.16 -2.49 9.29
C ILE A 46 5.77 -1.92 9.07
N GLU A 47 5.24 -1.19 10.06
CA GLU A 47 4.02 -0.39 9.90
C GLU A 47 4.39 0.96 9.30
N TYR A 48 3.72 1.34 8.22
CA TYR A 48 3.86 2.61 7.52
C TYR A 48 2.60 3.45 7.70
N HIS A 49 2.79 4.75 7.84
CA HIS A 49 1.74 5.75 7.75
C HIS A 49 2.10 6.67 6.58
N ALA A 50 1.15 6.89 5.67
CA ALA A 50 1.43 7.61 4.44
C ALA A 50 0.23 8.39 3.90
N TYR A 51 0.52 9.42 3.11
CA TYR A 51 -0.46 10.02 2.21
C TYR A 51 -0.42 9.35 0.84
N CYS A 52 -1.59 9.05 0.27
CA CYS A 52 -1.73 8.43 -1.04
C CYS A 52 -3.09 8.79 -1.65
N ASP A 53 -3.15 9.02 -2.97
CA ASP A 53 -4.41 9.37 -3.65
C ASP A 53 -5.43 8.23 -3.63
N ASP A 54 -4.97 6.97 -3.51
CA ASP A 54 -5.81 5.77 -3.40
C ASP A 54 -6.45 5.60 -2.01
N PHE A 55 -6.07 6.39 -1.01
CA PHE A 55 -6.66 6.35 0.32
C PHE A 55 -7.90 7.24 0.42
N ASP A 56 -8.77 6.91 1.37
CA ASP A 56 -9.94 7.69 1.68
C ASP A 56 -9.53 8.99 2.39
N GLU A 57 -10.35 10.02 2.20
CA GLU A 57 -10.23 11.26 2.95
C GLU A 57 -10.58 11.03 4.43
N VAL A 58 -9.72 11.53 5.32
CA VAL A 58 -9.88 11.41 6.77
C VAL A 58 -10.13 12.79 7.38
N GLU A 59 -11.19 12.91 8.18
CA GLU A 59 -11.48 14.16 8.88
C GLU A 59 -10.53 14.39 10.07
N PRO A 60 -10.26 15.65 10.44
CA PRO A 60 -9.45 15.96 11.62
C PRO A 60 -10.02 15.28 12.89
N GLY A 61 -9.15 14.58 13.63
CA GLY A 61 -9.51 13.89 14.86
C GLY A 61 -10.04 12.46 14.66
N GLN A 62 -10.24 12.01 13.42
CA GLN A 62 -10.56 10.60 13.15
C GLN A 62 -9.31 9.72 13.23
N GLN A 63 -9.53 8.44 13.53
CA GLN A 63 -8.47 7.43 13.52
C GLN A 63 -8.01 7.18 12.07
N ILE A 64 -6.69 7.06 11.88
CA ILE A 64 -6.12 6.73 10.57
C ILE A 64 -6.57 5.31 10.17
N PRO A 65 -7.23 5.14 9.01
CA PRO A 65 -7.69 3.85 8.54
C PRO A 65 -6.53 2.92 8.16
N GLU A 66 -6.74 1.63 8.39
CA GLU A 66 -5.81 0.57 7.97
C GLU A 66 -6.15 0.07 6.57
N TYR A 67 -5.13 -0.18 5.76
CA TYR A 67 -5.27 -0.72 4.41
C TYR A 67 -4.38 -1.93 4.17
N VAL A 68 -4.84 -2.83 3.31
CA VAL A 68 -4.04 -3.92 2.73
C VAL A 68 -3.86 -3.68 1.23
N ALA A 69 -2.69 -4.06 0.72
CA ALA A 69 -2.45 -4.07 -0.72
C ALA A 69 -2.83 -5.44 -1.29
N GLU A 70 -3.72 -5.44 -2.28
CA GLU A 70 -4.04 -6.61 -3.07
C GLU A 70 -3.29 -6.55 -4.40
N PHE A 71 -2.68 -7.67 -4.77
CA PHE A 71 -1.99 -7.84 -6.04
C PHE A 71 -2.71 -8.88 -6.89
N SER A 72 -3.05 -8.51 -8.13
CA SER A 72 -3.50 -9.45 -9.14
C SER A 72 -2.51 -9.50 -10.29
N GLN A 73 -2.29 -10.70 -10.82
CA GLN A 73 -1.52 -10.94 -12.03
C GLN A 73 -2.49 -11.39 -13.13
N GLU A 74 -2.58 -10.60 -14.19
CA GLU A 74 -3.33 -11.00 -15.37
C GLU A 74 -2.36 -11.43 -16.47
N HIS A 75 -2.56 -12.66 -16.98
CA HIS A 75 -1.84 -13.15 -18.15
C HIS A 75 -2.60 -12.75 -19.41
N VAL A 76 -2.06 -11.79 -20.16
CA VAL A 76 -2.57 -11.46 -21.49
C VAL A 76 -1.77 -12.25 -22.52
N SER A 77 -2.39 -13.28 -23.10
CA SER A 77 -1.82 -14.02 -24.24
C SER A 77 -2.29 -13.38 -25.53
N GLY A 78 -1.43 -12.60 -26.18
CA GLY A 78 -1.57 -12.23 -27.59
C GLY A 78 -0.76 -13.20 -28.45
N ASP A 79 -1.27 -13.56 -29.64
CA ASP A 79 -0.66 -14.54 -30.56
C ASP A 79 0.72 -14.15 -31.13
N ASP A 80 1.29 -13.00 -30.76
CA ASP A 80 2.64 -12.59 -31.19
C ASP A 80 3.50 -12.07 -30.01
N VAL A 81 4.43 -12.93 -29.58
CA VAL A 81 5.78 -12.72 -29.00
C VAL A 81 5.99 -11.81 -27.76
N VAL A 82 5.00 -11.07 -27.24
CA VAL A 82 5.18 -10.30 -25.98
C VAL A 82 4.20 -10.74 -24.91
N ARG A 83 4.69 -11.52 -23.94
CA ARG A 83 3.95 -11.79 -22.69
C ARG A 83 4.09 -10.56 -21.79
N VAL A 84 3.05 -9.73 -21.75
CA VAL A 84 2.94 -8.65 -20.77
C VAL A 84 2.29 -9.22 -19.51
N ILE A 85 3.01 -9.16 -18.39
CA ILE A 85 2.42 -9.41 -17.07
C ILE A 85 2.04 -8.04 -16.51
N SER A 86 0.74 -7.76 -16.47
CA SER A 86 0.21 -6.59 -15.77
C SER A 86 0.03 -6.95 -14.31
N VAL A 87 0.69 -6.19 -13.43
CA VAL A 87 0.49 -6.27 -11.98
C VAL A 87 -0.38 -5.08 -11.60
N PHE A 88 -1.58 -5.36 -11.09
CA PHE A 88 -2.44 -4.33 -10.52
C PHE A 88 -2.30 -4.34 -9.02
N GLN A 89 -2.21 -3.15 -8.44
CA GLN A 89 -2.22 -2.94 -7.00
C GLN A 89 -3.49 -2.18 -6.63
N ARG A 90 -4.19 -2.66 -5.61
CA ARG A 90 -5.32 -1.95 -5.01
C ARG A 90 -5.16 -1.88 -3.50
N TRP A 91 -5.54 -0.75 -2.91
CA TRP A 91 -5.65 -0.61 -1.46
C TRP A 91 -7.08 -0.84 -1.01
N VAL A 92 -7.25 -1.75 -0.06
CA VAL A 92 -8.56 -2.07 0.52
C VAL A 92 -8.54 -1.73 1.99
N ARG A 93 -9.49 -0.90 2.42
CA ARG A 93 -9.64 -0.52 3.82
C ARG A 93 -10.11 -1.72 4.64
N ILE A 94 -9.46 -1.99 5.76
CA ILE A 94 -9.93 -2.95 6.75
C ILE A 94 -11.03 -2.25 7.57
N ILE A 95 -12.23 -2.83 7.58
CA ILE A 95 -13.33 -2.41 8.46
C ILE A 95 -13.34 -3.38 9.63
N GLU A 96 -12.92 -2.93 10.81
CA GLU A 96 -13.12 -3.65 12.07
C GLU A 96 -14.53 -3.43 12.63
#